data_AF-A0A349GQT2-F1
#
_entry.id   AF-A0A349GQT2-F1
#
_cell.length_a   1.000
_cell.length_b   1.000
_cell.length_c   1.000
_cell.angle_alpha   90.00
_cell.angle_beta   90.00
_cell.angle_gamma   90.00
#
_symmetry.space_group_name_H-M   'P 1'
#
loop_
_entity.id
_entity.type
_entity.pdbx_description
1 polymer ?
#
loop_
_entity_poly.entity_id
_entity_poly.type
_entity_poly.pdbx_seq_one_letter_code
_entity_poly.pdbx_strand_id
1 'polypeptide(L)'
;MEDKRAFFKKVMITFTNEYNWAYLDGYDESLRLGEIVSYTYYLINKYGNTLRDTTFYAKKVLLAFPVISLPLKIENNFGQTRVEQFNSIYILRTFESYMKYLGIVKLSLDGFDKKIVKNQLFDKIINLSPIDRMRESNYKERNEKNIDGLISTINPK
;
A
#
# COMPACT_ATOMS: atom_id res chain seq x y z
N MET A 1 4.29 26.93 15.91
CA MET A 1 4.87 25.62 15.51
C MET A 1 3.83 24.49 15.63
N GLU A 2 2.91 24.56 16.59
CA GLU A 2 1.80 23.62 16.82
C GLU A 2 0.84 23.50 15.62
N ASP A 3 0.52 24.63 14.99
CA ASP A 3 -0.34 24.73 13.81
C ASP A 3 0.14 23.89 12.62
N LYS A 4 1.46 23.91 12.31
CA LYS A 4 2.02 23.17 11.16
C LYS A 4 1.93 21.65 11.31
N ARG A 5 2.13 21.13 12.53
CA ARG A 5 2.02 19.68 12.80
C ARG A 5 0.56 19.22 12.75
N ALA A 6 -0.33 20.00 13.34
CA ALA A 6 -1.76 19.75 13.28
C ALA A 6 -2.27 19.78 11.82
N PHE A 7 -1.85 20.78 11.04
CA PHE A 7 -2.14 20.88 9.62
C PHE A 7 -1.64 19.66 8.84
N PHE A 8 -0.36 19.29 8.99
CA PHE A 8 0.19 18.11 8.30
C PHE A 8 -0.55 16.82 8.67
N LYS A 9 -0.89 16.63 9.96
CA LYS A 9 -1.70 15.49 10.41
C LYS A 9 -3.08 15.50 9.76
N LYS A 10 -3.75 16.65 9.69
CA LYS A 10 -5.05 16.78 9.02
C LYS A 10 -4.94 16.46 7.53
N VAL A 11 -3.92 16.97 6.84
CA VAL A 11 -3.64 16.63 5.43
C VAL A 11 -3.48 15.12 5.26
N MET A 12 -2.68 14.46 6.09
CA MET A 12 -2.52 13.00 5.99
C MET A 12 -3.84 12.26 6.20
N ILE A 13 -4.60 12.61 7.24
CA ILE A 13 -5.90 11.97 7.55
C ILE A 13 -6.88 12.18 6.40
N THR A 14 -6.92 13.38 5.84
CA THR A 14 -7.81 13.69 4.72
C THR A 14 -7.43 12.85 3.50
N PHE A 15 -6.16 12.83 3.10
CA PHE A 15 -5.69 12.02 1.96
C PHE A 15 -6.01 10.53 2.13
N THR A 16 -5.94 9.98 3.34
CA THR A 16 -6.17 8.55 3.56
C THR A 16 -7.64 8.19 3.76
N ASN A 17 -8.42 9.02 4.45
CA ASN A 17 -9.75 8.62 4.96
C ASN A 17 -10.93 9.47 4.47
N GLU A 18 -10.69 10.69 4.00
CA GLU A 18 -11.78 11.65 3.70
C GLU A 18 -11.81 12.04 2.22
N TYR A 19 -10.69 11.95 1.53
CA TYR A 19 -10.55 12.39 0.15
C TYR A 19 -11.13 11.37 -0.82
N ASN A 20 -12.00 11.84 -1.73
CA ASN A 20 -12.52 11.06 -2.84
C ASN A 20 -11.49 11.05 -3.98
N TRP A 21 -10.77 9.95 -4.12
CA TRP A 21 -9.72 9.80 -5.11
C TRP A 21 -10.27 9.51 -6.50
N ALA A 22 -11.43 8.85 -6.58
CA ALA A 22 -12.11 8.55 -7.84
C ALA A 22 -12.33 9.80 -8.71
N TYR A 23 -12.56 10.95 -8.05
CA TYR A 23 -12.73 12.22 -8.75
C TYR A 23 -11.49 12.65 -9.55
N LEU A 24 -10.28 12.34 -9.07
CA LEU A 24 -9.03 12.78 -9.71
C LEU A 24 -8.52 11.79 -10.76
N ASP A 25 -8.75 10.49 -10.55
CA ASP A 25 -8.14 9.45 -11.37
C ASP A 25 -9.11 8.71 -12.30
N GLY A 26 -10.41 8.98 -12.21
CA GLY A 26 -11.42 8.38 -13.07
C GLY A 26 -11.70 6.90 -12.79
N TYR A 27 -11.07 6.32 -11.77
CA TYR A 27 -11.46 5.01 -11.24
C TYR A 27 -12.64 5.17 -10.28
N ASP A 28 -13.24 4.06 -9.85
CA ASP A 28 -14.28 4.10 -8.81
C ASP A 28 -13.67 4.24 -7.39
N GLU A 29 -14.55 4.48 -6.41
CA GLU A 29 -14.20 4.56 -4.98
C GLU A 29 -14.05 3.17 -4.33
N SER A 30 -14.06 2.08 -5.10
CA SER A 30 -14.07 0.73 -4.52
C SER A 30 -12.76 0.34 -3.80
N LEU A 31 -11.68 1.09 -4.04
CA LEU A 31 -10.40 0.94 -3.35
C LEU A 31 -10.00 2.23 -2.65
N ARG A 32 -10.12 2.28 -1.32
CA ARG A 32 -9.81 3.50 -0.55
C ARG A 32 -8.38 3.47 -0.04
N LEU A 33 -7.67 4.60 -0.14
CA LEU A 33 -6.26 4.68 0.28
C LEU A 33 -6.05 4.30 1.75
N GLY A 34 -7.01 4.64 2.63
CA GLY A 34 -6.96 4.30 4.06
C GLY A 34 -6.90 2.80 4.35
N GLU A 35 -7.42 1.95 3.47
CA GLU A 35 -7.43 0.49 3.63
C GLU A 35 -6.05 -0.13 3.38
N ILE A 36 -5.22 0.52 2.55
CA ILE A 36 -3.91 0.03 2.11
C ILE A 36 -2.73 0.74 2.77
N VAL A 37 -2.88 2.02 3.12
CA VAL A 37 -1.75 2.91 3.45
C VAL A 37 -0.94 2.44 4.64
N SER A 38 -1.57 1.89 5.67
CA SER A 38 -0.90 1.42 6.89
C SER A 38 0.07 0.27 6.59
N TYR A 39 -0.36 -0.69 5.76
CA TYR A 39 0.51 -1.78 5.34
C TYR A 39 1.58 -1.29 4.36
N THR A 40 1.25 -0.33 3.49
CA THR A 40 2.27 0.31 2.65
C THR A 40 3.35 0.99 3.49
N TYR A 41 3.01 1.68 4.57
CA TYR A 41 4.00 2.24 5.50
C TYR A 41 4.91 1.19 6.10
N TYR A 42 4.36 0.05 6.51
CA TYR A 42 5.17 -1.09 6.95
C TYR A 42 6.15 -1.55 5.85
N LEU A 43 5.69 -1.68 4.61
CA LEU A 43 6.54 -2.09 3.48
C LEU A 43 7.63 -1.06 3.17
N ILE A 44 7.32 0.24 3.22
CA ILE A 44 8.29 1.32 3.01
C ILE A 44 9.35 1.32 4.12
N ASN A 45 8.94 1.12 5.38
CA ASN A 45 9.89 1.00 6.47
C ASN A 45 10.83 -0.19 6.29
N LYS A 46 10.31 -1.33 5.82
CA LYS A 46 11.06 -2.58 5.66
C LYS A 46 11.95 -2.61 4.41
N TYR A 47 11.49 -2.07 3.29
CA TYR A 47 12.12 -2.25 1.97
C TYR A 47 12.57 -0.95 1.31
N GLY A 48 12.10 0.20 1.80
CA GLY A 48 12.24 1.49 1.13
C GLY A 48 13.65 2.09 1.16
N ASN A 49 14.60 1.54 1.93
CA ASN A 49 15.99 1.99 1.88
C ASN A 49 16.71 1.63 0.57
N THR A 50 16.12 0.74 -0.24
CA THR A 50 16.61 0.38 -1.56
C THR A 50 15.63 0.88 -2.61
N LEU A 51 16.12 1.37 -3.75
CA LEU A 51 15.29 1.73 -4.89
C LEU A 51 14.57 0.50 -5.42
N ARG A 52 13.23 0.54 -5.53
CA ARG A 52 12.40 -0.60 -5.96
C ARG A 52 11.21 -0.16 -6.78
N ASP A 53 10.74 -1.04 -7.66
CA ASP A 53 9.55 -0.82 -8.48
C ASP A 53 8.30 -0.64 -7.59
N THR A 54 7.40 0.24 -8.00
CA THR A 54 6.12 0.42 -7.31
C THR A 54 5.27 -0.86 -7.38
N THR A 55 5.40 -1.65 -8.45
CA THR A 55 4.75 -2.95 -8.63
C THR A 55 5.21 -4.00 -7.60
N PHE A 56 6.45 -3.91 -7.10
CA PHE A 56 6.92 -4.76 -5.99
C PHE A 56 6.03 -4.58 -4.75
N TYR A 57 5.71 -3.33 -4.42
CA TYR A 57 4.84 -3.02 -3.29
C TYR A 57 3.40 -3.47 -3.53
N ALA A 58 2.86 -3.21 -4.73
CA ALA A 58 1.50 -3.63 -5.09
C ALA A 58 1.31 -5.15 -4.95
N LYS A 59 2.28 -5.93 -5.46
CA LYS A 59 2.32 -7.40 -5.31
C LYS A 59 2.34 -7.85 -3.85
N LYS A 60 3.08 -7.14 -2.98
CA LYS A 60 3.10 -7.44 -1.54
C LYS A 60 1.77 -7.15 -0.86
N VAL A 61 1.08 -6.07 -1.25
CA VAL A 61 -0.27 -5.77 -0.72
C VAL A 61 -1.27 -6.86 -1.14
N LEU A 62 -1.30 -7.23 -2.42
CA LEU A 62 -2.19 -8.29 -2.91
C LEU A 62 -1.91 -9.65 -2.26
N LEU A 63 -0.63 -9.98 -2.03
CA LEU A 63 -0.27 -11.21 -1.34
C LEU A 63 -0.77 -11.22 0.12
N ALA A 64 -0.71 -10.08 0.81
CA ALA A 64 -1.14 -9.96 2.20
C ALA A 64 -2.67 -9.87 2.34
N PHE A 65 -3.34 -9.23 1.38
CA PHE A 65 -4.77 -8.99 1.38
C PHE A 65 -5.39 -9.31 0.01
N PRO A 66 -5.51 -10.59 -0.39
CA PRO A 66 -6.02 -10.95 -1.72
C PRO A 66 -7.42 -10.40 -2.02
N VAL A 67 -8.25 -10.29 -0.98
CA VAL A 67 -9.64 -9.83 -1.05
C VAL A 67 -9.78 -8.35 -1.44
N ILE A 68 -8.72 -7.56 -1.34
CA ILE A 68 -8.78 -6.10 -1.53
C ILE A 68 -9.09 -5.69 -2.97
N SER A 69 -8.85 -6.60 -3.92
CA SER A 69 -9.14 -6.37 -5.34
C SER A 69 -10.53 -6.86 -5.76
N LEU A 70 -11.23 -7.62 -4.91
CA LEU A 70 -12.54 -8.20 -5.24
C LEU A 70 -13.61 -7.16 -5.61
N PRO A 71 -13.66 -5.97 -5.00
CA PRO A 71 -14.60 -4.92 -5.39
C PRO A 71 -14.38 -4.40 -6.82
N LEU A 72 -13.19 -4.58 -7.39
CA LEU A 72 -12.88 -4.15 -8.75
C LEU A 72 -13.50 -5.09 -9.79
N LYS A 73 -13.82 -4.52 -10.96
CA LYS A 73 -14.34 -5.25 -12.11
C LYS A 73 -13.36 -6.36 -12.53
N ILE A 74 -13.88 -7.49 -12.97
CA ILE A 74 -13.05 -8.59 -13.51
C ILE A 74 -12.22 -8.09 -14.69
N GLU A 75 -12.86 -7.30 -15.56
CA GLU A 75 -12.26 -6.59 -16.68
C GLU A 75 -12.92 -5.21 -16.77
N ASN A 76 -12.12 -4.17 -17.04
CA ASN A 76 -12.65 -2.83 -17.27
C ASN A 76 -12.71 -2.48 -18.76
N ASN A 77 -13.21 -1.29 -19.08
CA ASN A 77 -13.38 -0.81 -20.46
C ASN A 77 -12.05 -0.69 -21.24
N PHE A 78 -10.90 -0.85 -20.58
CA PHE A 78 -9.56 -0.82 -21.17
C PHE A 78 -8.93 -2.22 -21.29
N GLY A 79 -9.70 -3.28 -21.01
CA GLY A 79 -9.21 -4.66 -21.05
C GLY A 79 -8.31 -5.04 -19.87
N GLN A 80 -8.25 -4.23 -18.81
CA GLN A 80 -7.41 -4.52 -17.65
C GLN A 80 -8.09 -5.55 -16.76
N THR A 81 -7.35 -6.59 -16.39
CA THR A 81 -7.76 -7.53 -15.35
C THR A 81 -7.90 -6.83 -14.00
N ARG A 82 -8.63 -7.45 -13.08
CA ARG A 82 -8.75 -7.02 -11.67
C ARG A 82 -7.40 -6.67 -11.01
N VAL A 83 -6.37 -7.49 -11.26
CA VAL A 83 -5.03 -7.29 -10.68
C VAL A 83 -4.33 -6.08 -11.29
N GLU A 84 -4.47 -5.88 -12.60
CA GLU A 84 -3.90 -4.72 -13.30
C GLU A 84 -4.59 -3.41 -12.91
N GLN A 85 -5.92 -3.45 -12.74
CA GLN A 85 -6.69 -2.33 -12.18
C GLN A 85 -6.19 -1.99 -10.78
N PHE A 86 -6.07 -2.99 -9.89
CA PHE A 86 -5.53 -2.78 -8.55
C PHE A 86 -4.15 -2.15 -8.59
N ASN A 87 -3.22 -2.69 -9.39
CA ASN A 87 -1.86 -2.16 -9.49
C ASN A 87 -1.87 -0.69 -9.95
N SER A 88 -2.68 -0.37 -10.96
CA SER A 88 -2.79 0.99 -11.50
C SER A 88 -3.30 1.98 -10.44
N ILE A 89 -4.43 1.65 -9.79
CA ILE A 89 -5.05 2.48 -8.75
C ILE A 89 -4.11 2.62 -7.55
N TYR A 90 -3.54 1.51 -7.07
CA TYR A 90 -2.64 1.48 -5.93
C TYR A 90 -1.43 2.38 -6.16
N ILE A 91 -0.76 2.26 -7.31
CA ILE A 91 0.44 3.03 -7.63
C ILE A 91 0.11 4.52 -7.75
N LEU A 92 -0.97 4.85 -8.48
CA LEU A 92 -1.40 6.22 -8.73
C LEU A 92 -1.81 6.95 -7.45
N ARG A 93 -2.73 6.36 -6.67
CA ARG A 93 -3.22 6.97 -5.42
C ARG A 93 -2.11 7.02 -4.36
N THR A 94 -1.35 5.94 -4.20
CA THR A 94 -0.40 5.81 -3.09
C THR A 94 0.91 6.52 -3.35
N PHE A 95 1.58 6.25 -4.48
CA PHE A 95 2.93 6.76 -4.68
C PHE A 95 2.96 8.08 -5.43
N GLU A 96 2.16 8.23 -6.47
CA GLU A 96 2.20 9.42 -7.31
C GLU A 96 1.47 10.60 -6.67
N SER A 97 0.26 10.35 -6.17
CA SER A 97 -0.62 11.40 -5.67
C SER A 97 -0.44 11.69 -4.17
N TYR A 98 -0.16 10.66 -3.36
CA TYR A 98 0.00 10.82 -1.91
C TYR A 98 1.46 10.92 -1.45
N MET A 99 2.23 9.83 -1.51
CA MET A 99 3.52 9.75 -0.83
C MET A 99 4.61 10.61 -1.50
N LYS A 100 4.63 10.71 -2.83
CA LYS A 100 5.53 11.65 -3.54
C LYS A 100 5.16 13.09 -3.20
N TYR A 101 3.86 13.43 -3.26
CA TYR A 101 3.38 14.79 -3.00
C TYR A 101 3.74 15.28 -1.59
N LEU A 102 3.58 14.41 -0.58
CA LEU A 102 3.97 14.73 0.80
C LEU A 102 5.47 14.57 1.08
N GLY A 103 6.28 14.20 0.10
CA GLY A 103 7.73 14.02 0.26
C GLY A 103 8.13 12.80 1.11
N ILE A 104 7.22 11.84 1.31
CA ILE A 104 7.43 10.60 2.07
C ILE A 104 8.37 9.65 1.32
N VAL A 105 8.26 9.62 -0.01
CA VAL A 105 9.13 8.85 -0.91
C VAL A 105 9.65 9.76 -2.02
N LYS A 106 10.76 9.38 -2.64
CA LYS A 106 11.18 9.91 -3.94
C LYS A 106 10.76 8.93 -5.01
N LEU A 107 10.13 9.42 -6.06
CA LEU A 107 9.69 8.64 -7.22
C LEU A 107 10.57 8.97 -8.42
N SER A 108 11.13 7.96 -9.07
CA SER A 108 11.96 8.05 -10.26
C SER A 108 11.36 7.21 -11.38
N LEU A 109 11.58 7.64 -12.62
CA LEU A 109 11.22 6.88 -13.81
C LEU A 109 12.45 6.14 -14.31
N ASP A 110 12.28 4.86 -14.65
CA ASP A 110 13.28 4.02 -15.30
C ASP A 110 12.60 3.33 -16.49
N GLY A 111 12.68 3.96 -17.67
CA GLY A 111 11.84 3.61 -18.81
C GLY A 111 10.35 3.80 -18.49
N PHE A 112 9.56 2.74 -18.65
CA PHE A 112 8.14 2.71 -18.29
C PHE A 112 7.89 2.36 -16.82
N ASP A 113 8.92 1.88 -16.10
CA ASP A 113 8.80 1.47 -14.71
C ASP A 113 8.93 2.66 -13.77
N LYS A 114 8.06 2.68 -12.75
CA LYS A 114 8.11 3.65 -11.67
C LYS A 114 8.81 3.01 -10.48
N LYS A 115 9.89 3.64 -10.03
CA LYS A 115 10.66 3.20 -8.86
C LYS A 115 10.55 4.21 -7.74
N ILE A 116 10.60 3.72 -6.50
CA ILE A 116 10.58 4.56 -5.32
C ILE A 116 11.69 4.18 -4.33
N VAL A 117 12.15 5.19 -3.61
CA VAL A 117 13.03 5.05 -2.44
C VAL A 117 12.47 5.91 -1.31
N LYS A 118 12.58 5.42 -0.08
CA LYS A 118 12.13 6.10 1.14
C LYS A 118 12.89 7.43 1.29
N ASN A 119 12.17 8.49 1.60
CA ASN A 119 12.77 9.79 1.95
C ASN A 119 12.99 9.86 3.47
N GLN A 120 14.00 10.62 3.92
CA GLN A 120 14.27 10.88 5.33
C GLN A 120 13.06 11.44 6.10
N LEU A 121 12.13 12.10 5.40
CA LEU A 121 10.89 12.57 6.02
C LEU A 121 10.05 11.43 6.60
N PHE A 122 10.04 10.25 5.96
CA PHE A 122 9.31 9.08 6.45
C PHE A 122 9.68 8.78 7.90
N ASP A 123 10.97 8.65 8.20
CA ASP A 123 11.44 8.26 9.54
C ASP A 123 11.19 9.36 10.59
N LYS A 124 10.95 10.61 10.15
CA LYS A 124 10.61 11.73 11.04
C LYS A 124 9.12 11.78 11.41
N ILE A 125 8.24 11.29 10.53
CA ILE A 125 6.79 11.40 10.70
C ILE A 125 6.12 10.07 11.05
N ILE A 126 6.72 8.95 10.64
CA ILE A 126 6.22 7.60 10.88
C ILE A 126 7.13 6.93 11.91
N ASN A 127 6.63 6.79 13.13
CA ASN A 127 7.24 5.92 14.13
C ASN A 127 6.50 4.59 14.14
N LEU A 128 7.00 3.63 13.35
CA LEU A 128 6.62 2.23 13.52
C LEU A 128 7.49 1.67 14.65
N SER A 129 7.18 2.08 15.89
CA SER A 129 7.76 1.43 17.07
C SER A 129 7.58 -0.06 16.87
N PRO A 130 8.61 -0.88 17.07
CA PRO A 130 8.54 -2.23 16.60
C PRO A 130 7.30 -2.93 17.17
N ILE A 131 6.62 -3.63 16.28
CA ILE A 131 5.80 -4.79 16.62
C ILE A 131 6.72 -5.90 17.21
N ASP A 132 7.78 -5.57 17.95
CA ASP A 132 8.67 -6.53 18.61
C ASP A 132 7.88 -7.37 19.63
N ARG A 133 6.82 -6.79 20.22
CA ARG A 133 5.88 -7.53 21.08
C ARG A 133 5.08 -8.62 20.37
N MET A 134 4.87 -8.56 19.04
CA MET A 134 4.16 -9.64 18.32
C MET A 134 5.09 -10.54 17.49
N ARG A 135 6.34 -10.12 17.22
CA ARG A 135 7.28 -10.93 16.45
C ARG A 135 7.84 -12.09 17.27
N GLU A 136 8.04 -11.93 18.57
CA GLU A 136 8.53 -13.02 19.43
C GLU A 136 7.45 -14.06 19.77
N SER A 137 6.17 -13.66 19.88
CA SER A 137 5.07 -14.59 20.17
C SER A 137 4.59 -15.35 18.93
N ASN A 138 4.41 -14.65 17.79
CA ASN A 138 3.73 -15.23 16.63
C ASN A 138 4.63 -15.99 15.65
N TYR A 139 5.96 -15.78 15.70
CA TYR A 139 6.90 -16.55 14.87
C TYR A 139 7.07 -17.99 15.37
N LYS A 140 6.91 -18.22 16.68
CA LYS A 140 6.91 -19.57 17.27
C LYS A 140 5.61 -20.33 16.95
N GLU A 141 4.46 -19.66 16.97
CA GLU A 141 3.16 -20.33 16.75
C GLU A 141 2.84 -20.68 15.27
N ARG A 142 3.31 -19.88 14.29
CA ARG A 142 2.98 -20.13 12.87
C ARG A 142 3.80 -21.22 12.19
N ASN A 143 4.97 -21.56 12.73
CA ASN A 143 5.79 -22.64 12.18
C ASN A 143 5.26 -24.03 12.57
N GLU A 144 4.34 -24.14 13.53
CA GLU A 144 3.75 -25.43 13.93
C GLU A 144 2.39 -25.71 13.27
N LYS A 145 1.70 -24.69 12.72
CA LYS A 145 0.35 -24.88 12.17
C LYS A 145 0.08 -24.01 10.93
N ASN A 146 -0.27 -24.67 9.83
CA ASN A 146 -1.04 -24.17 8.68
C ASN A 146 -0.30 -23.46 7.53
N ILE A 147 0.43 -24.25 6.73
CA ILE A 147 0.50 -24.02 5.27
C ILE A 147 -0.46 -24.98 4.52
N ASP A 148 -0.65 -26.20 5.02
CA ASP A 148 -1.48 -27.22 4.36
C ASP A 148 -3.00 -26.94 4.39
N GLY A 149 -3.49 -26.21 5.39
CA GLY A 149 -4.92 -25.90 5.53
C GLY A 149 -5.44 -24.76 4.63
N LEU A 150 -4.56 -23.86 4.17
CA LEU A 150 -4.98 -22.70 3.36
C LEU A 150 -5.19 -23.10 1.88
N ILE A 151 -4.44 -24.08 1.39
CA ILE A 151 -4.50 -24.55 -0.01
C ILE A 151 -5.80 -25.34 -0.28
N SER A 152 -6.33 -26.06 0.71
CA SER A 152 -7.58 -26.84 0.56
C SER A 152 -8.85 -25.98 0.54
N THR A 153 -8.80 -24.74 1.04
CA THR A 153 -9.98 -23.85 1.12
C THR A 153 -10.17 -23.04 -0.17
N ILE A 154 -9.11 -22.85 -0.96
CA ILE A 154 -9.12 -21.99 -2.16
C ILE A 154 -9.48 -22.79 -3.44
N ASN A 155 -9.41 -24.13 -3.40
CA ASN A 155 -9.91 -25.02 -4.45
C ASN A 155 -10.70 -26.18 -3.83
N PRO A 156 -12.00 -26.01 -3.55
CA PRO A 156 -12.86 -27.17 -3.32
C PRO A 156 -13.00 -27.93 -4.64
N LYS A 157 -12.83 -29.26 -4.58
CA LYS A 157 -13.18 -30.16 -5.69
C LYS A 157 -14.65 -30.04 -6.06
#